data_AF-A0A7C6S058-F1
#
_entry.id   AF-A0A7C6S058-F1
#
_cell.length_a   1.000
_cell.length_b   1.000
_cell.length_c   1.000
_cell.angle_alpha   90.00
_cell.angle_beta   90.00
_cell.angle_gamma   90.00
#
_symmetry.space_group_name_H-M   'P 1'
#
loop_
_entity.id
_entity.type
_entity.pdbx_description
1 polymer ?
#
loop_
_entity_poly.entity_id
_entity_poly.type
_entity_poly.pdbx_seq_one_letter_code
_entity_poly.pdbx_strand_id
1 'polypeptide(L)' 'MNVKTFLENNKPSKYIITDRVRTPIPEDTLKYLDLSTINVNRSETKNETLYIYTDFIADSC' A
#
# COMPACT_ATOMS: atom_id res chain seq x y z
N MET A 1 10.35 -4.51 -3.82
CA MET A 1 9.74 -5.36 -2.76
C MET A 1 8.24 -5.18 -2.89
N ASN A 2 7.46 -6.27 -2.89
CA ASN A 2 6.02 -6.17 -3.03
C ASN A 2 5.34 -5.82 -1.70
N VAL A 3 4.12 -5.30 -1.78
CA VAL A 3 3.36 -4.85 -0.60
C VAL A 3 3.14 -6.00 0.37
N LYS A 4 2.83 -7.19 -0.14
CA LYS A 4 2.64 -8.40 0.68
C LYS A 4 3.87 -8.71 1.55
N THR A 5 5.05 -8.88 0.94
CA THR A 5 6.27 -9.18 1.69
C THR A 5 6.69 -8.02 2.59
N PHE A 6 6.40 -6.78 2.20
CA PHE A 6 6.66 -5.62 3.05
C PHE A 6 5.83 -5.63 4.34
N LEU A 7 4.53 -5.95 4.24
CA LEU A 7 3.64 -6.08 5.40
C LEU A 7 4.01 -7.26 6.30
N GLU A 8 4.37 -8.41 5.71
CA GLU A 8 4.79 -9.60 6.46
C GLU A 8 6.08 -9.37 7.27
N ASN A 9 7.04 -8.62 6.71
CA ASN A 9 8.30 -8.30 7.38
C ASN A 9 8.15 -7.22 8.46
N ASN A 10 7.40 -6.15 8.18
CA ASN A 10 7.33 -4.99 9.08
C ASN A 10 6.21 -5.11 10.12
N LYS A 11 5.19 -5.95 9.88
CA LYS A 11 4.00 -6.13 10.72
C LYS A 11 3.49 -4.81 11.34
N PRO A 12 3.23 -3.79 10.52
CA PRO A 12 2.82 -2.49 11.04
C PRO A 12 1.45 -2.58 11.72
N SER A 13 1.31 -1.99 12.91
CA SER A 13 0.02 -1.93 13.62
C SER A 13 -1.03 -1.11 12.87
N LYS A 14 -0.60 -0.08 12.13
CA LYS A 14 -1.43 0.77 11.29
C LYS A 14 -0.70 1.08 9.99
N TYR A 15 -1.34 0.83 8.86
CA TYR A 15 -0.79 1.16 7.56
C TYR A 15 -1.87 1.70 6.63
N ILE A 16 -1.47 2.59 5.72
CA ILE A 16 -2.31 3.13 4.66
C ILE A 16 -1.56 2.91 3.36
N ILE A 17 -2.17 2.15 2.45
CA ILE A 17 -1.63 1.97 1.11
C ILE A 17 -2.16 3.09 0.25
N THR A 18 -1.26 3.76 -0.46
CA THR A 18 -1.56 4.82 -1.40
C THR A 18 -1.12 4.39 -2.78
N ASP A 19 -1.92 4.73 -3.77
CA ASP A 19 -1.63 4.48 -5.17
C ASP A 19 -0.55 5.45 -5.70
N ARG A 20 -0.21 5.30 -6.98
CA ARG A 20 0.77 6.14 -7.66
C ARG A 20 0.38 7.62 -7.68
N VAL A 21 -0.91 7.94 -7.61
CA VAL A 21 -1.43 9.31 -7.59
C VAL A 21 -1.60 9.88 -6.18
N ARG A 22 -1.03 9.19 -5.16
CA ARG A 22 -1.08 9.56 -3.73
C ARG A 22 -2.49 9.56 -3.15
N THR A 23 -3.40 8.79 -3.73
CA THR A 23 -4.73 8.55 -3.19
C THR A 23 -4.68 7.35 -2.26
N PRO A 24 -5.18 7.47 -1.01
CA PRO A 24 -5.35 6.32 -0.12
C PRO A 24 -6.31 5.31 -0.76
N ILE A 25 -5.84 4.08 -0.90
CA ILE A 25 -6.68 2.98 -1.37
C ILE A 25 -7.53 2.52 -0.18
N PRO A 26 -8.86 2.54 -0.28
CA PRO A 26 -9.73 2.07 0.79
C PRO A 26 -9.55 0.56 1.02
N GLU A 27 -9.77 0.12 2.26
CA GLU A 27 -9.57 -1.28 2.66
C GLU A 27 -10.39 -2.26 1.82
N ASP A 28 -11.62 -1.88 1.45
CA ASP A 28 -12.48 -2.70 0.60
C ASP A 28 -11.83 -2.99 -0.75
N THR A 29 -11.22 -1.98 -1.39
CA THR A 29 -10.50 -2.17 -2.65
C THR A 29 -9.24 -3.02 -2.44
N LEU A 30 -8.51 -2.83 -1.33
CA LEU A 30 -7.32 -3.62 -1.02
C LEU A 30 -7.60 -5.12 -0.89
N LYS A 31 -8.81 -5.52 -0.47
CA LYS A 31 -9.23 -6.93 -0.40
C LYS A 31 -9.35 -7.59 -1.78
N TYR A 32 -9.69 -6.81 -2.81
CA TYR A 32 -9.79 -7.30 -4.19
C TYR A 32 -8.48 -7.16 -4.96
N LEU A 33 -7.51 -6.42 -4.42
CA LEU A 33 -6.21 -6.22 -5.04
C LEU A 33 -5.23 -7.32 -4.66
N ASP A 34 -4.50 -7.80 -5.66
CA ASP A 34 -3.40 -8.72 -5.42
C ASP A 34 -2.14 -7.95 -4.97
N LEU A 35 -1.96 -7.84 -3.66
CA LEU A 35 -0.81 -7.18 -3.03
C LEU A 35 0.55 -7.82 -3.38
N SER A 36 0.58 -9.01 -3.98
CA SER A 36 1.81 -9.64 -4.44
C SER A 36 2.32 -9.05 -5.76
N THR A 37 1.42 -8.45 -6.55
CA THR A 37 1.72 -7.79 -7.83
C THR A 37 2.07 -6.32 -7.68
N ILE A 38 1.67 -5.70 -6.56
CA ILE A 38 1.92 -4.29 -6.28
C ILE A 38 3.29 -4.12 -5.62
N ASN A 39 4.11 -3.21 -6.16
CA ASN A 39 5.41 -2.90 -5.60
C ASN A 39 5.34 -1.70 -4.65
N VAL A 40 6.05 -1.81 -3.53
CA VAL A 40 6.31 -0.68 -2.64
C VAL A 40 7.40 0.16 -3.28
N ASN A 41 7.05 1.40 -3.63
CA ASN A 41 7.98 2.37 -4.19
C ASN A 41 8.62 3.21 -3.08
N ARG A 42 7.81 3.67 -2.12
CA ARG A 42 8.28 4.42 -0.94
C ARG A 42 7.42 4.07 0.26
N SER A 43 8.01 4.10 1.44
CA SER A 43 7.28 4.03 2.71
C SER A 43 7.64 5.21 3.60
N GLU A 44 6.67 5.79 4.29
CA GLU A 44 6.87 6.89 5.23
C GLU A 44 6.06 6.65 6.49
N THR A 45 6.67 6.80 7.66
CA THR A 45 5.97 6.68 8.93
C THR A 45 5.63 8.07 9.45
N LYS A 46 4.34 8.36 9.61
CA LYS A 46 3.86 9.64 10.15
C LYS A 46 2.80 9.37 11.21
N ASN A 47 2.94 9.98 12.39
CA ASN A 47 2.01 9.82 13.51
C ASN A 47 1.68 8.34 13.79
N GLU A 48 2.72 7.49 13.91
CA GLU A 48 2.60 6.04 14.16
C GLU A 48 1.84 5.25 13.07
N THR A 49 1.56 5.88 11.93
CA THR A 49 0.89 5.26 10.78
C THR A 49 1.88 5.12 9.64
N LEU A 50 1.97 3.91 9.08
CA LEU A 50 2.86 3.61 7.95
C LEU A 50 2.15 3.89 6.62
N TYR A 51 2.58 4.94 5.92
CA TYR A 51 2.12 5.26 4.58
C TYR A 51 2.98 4.52 3.58
N ILE A 52 2.34 3.64 2.81
CA ILE A 52 2.98 2.81 1.79
C ILE A 52 2.57 3.39 0.44
N TYR A 53 3.52 4.00 -0.26
CA TYR A 53 3.35 4.51 -1.62
C TYR A 53 3.71 3.41 -2.61
N THR A 54 2.75 3.09 -3.46
CA THR A 54 2.86 2.00 -4.41
C THR A 54 2.88 2.51 -5.85
N ASP A 55 3.33 1.68 -6.77
CA ASP A 55 3.22 1.92 -8.20
C ASP A 55 1.85 1.55 -8.77
N PHE A 56 0.93 1.08 -7.91
CA PHE A 56 -0.42 0.71 -8.29
C PHE A 56 -1.14 1.89 -8.96
N ILE A 57 -1.73 1.63 -10.12
CA ILE A 57 -2.61 2.54 -10.82
C ILE A 57 -3.99 1.91 -10.71
N ALA A 58 -4.89 2.56 -9.97
CA ALA A 58 -6.29 2.22 -10.06
C ALA A 58 -6.72 2.58 -11.49
N ASP A 59 -6.83 1.57 -12.36
CA ASP A 59 -7.37 1.74 -13.69
C ASP A 59 -8.73 2.42 -13.53
N SER A 60 -8.77 3.71 -13.90
CA SER A 60 -10.00 4.46 -14.02
C SER A 60 -10.68 3.94 -15.27
N CYS A 61 -11.40 2.83 -15.12
CA CYS A 61 -12.30 2.32 -16.15
C CYS A 61 -13.54 3.22 -16.25
#